data_AF-A0A535X9V4-F1
#
_entry.id   AF-A0A535X9V4-F1
#
_cell.length_a   1.000
_cell.length_b   1.000
_cell.length_c   1.000
_cell.angle_alpha   90.00
_cell.angle_beta   90.00
_cell.angle_gamma   90.00
#
_symmetry.space_group_name_H-M   'P 1'
#
loop_
_entity.id
_entity.type
_entity.pdbx_description
1 polymer ?
#
loop_
_entity_poly.entity_id
_entity_poly.type
_entity_poly.pdbx_seq_one_letter_code
_entity_poly.pdbx_strand_id
1 'polypeptide(L)'
;MGRDIFMYSITLRPHEDTPRLLLEYAARHHVGPGWLFLTGDADDIELVRRRLGFVNVNPVLDADINQHTSVVRIGNERRERWCMAPGGTNPRYLASIVESAVL
;
A
#
# COMPACT_ATOMS: atom_id res chain seq x y z
N MET A 1 10.93 0.60 11.63
CA MET A 1 10.60 -0.08 10.35
C MET A 1 11.51 -1.29 10.18
N GLY A 2 11.03 -2.35 9.52
CA GLY A 2 11.83 -3.54 9.18
C GLY A 2 12.04 -4.55 10.31
N ARG A 3 11.37 -4.36 11.45
CA ARG A 3 11.35 -5.30 12.58
C ARG A 3 9.92 -5.49 13.10
N ASP A 4 9.33 -4.40 13.56
CA ASP A 4 7.98 -4.39 14.16
C ASP A 4 6.91 -3.89 13.18
N ILE A 5 7.31 -3.09 12.19
CA ILE A 5 6.43 -2.48 11.18
C ILE A 5 7.08 -2.65 9.81
N PHE A 6 6.30 -3.13 8.85
CA PHE A 6 6.69 -3.26 7.45
C PHE A 6 5.71 -2.46 6.58
N MET A 7 6.23 -1.81 5.55
CA MET A 7 5.45 -1.07 4.57
C MET A 7 5.63 -1.68 3.19
N TYR A 8 4.53 -1.74 2.43
CA TYR A 8 4.52 -2.27 1.08
C TYR A 8 3.76 -1.30 0.19
N SER A 9 4.44 -0.80 -0.84
CA SER A 9 3.84 -0.03 -1.94
C SER A 9 3.78 -0.94 -3.15
N ILE A 10 2.58 -1.26 -3.62
CA ILE A 10 2.36 -2.19 -4.74
C ILE A 10 1.97 -1.35 -5.96
N THR A 11 2.66 -1.54 -7.08
CA THR A 11 2.31 -0.84 -8.33
C THR A 11 0.94 -1.29 -8.87
N LEU A 12 0.24 -0.38 -9.55
CA LEU A 12 -0.92 -0.72 -10.39
C LEU A 12 -0.53 -1.05 -11.83
N ARG A 13 0.72 -0.83 -12.23
CA ARG A 13 1.23 -0.97 -13.60
C ARG A 13 2.36 -2.00 -13.70
N PRO A 14 2.11 -3.28 -13.41
CA PRO A 14 3.18 -4.29 -13.34
C PRO A 14 3.96 -4.49 -14.65
N HIS A 15 3.33 -4.22 -15.80
CA HIS A 15 3.99 -4.32 -17.10
C HIS A 15 4.96 -3.17 -17.40
N GLU A 16 4.79 -2.02 -16.74
CA GLU A 16 5.63 -0.83 -16.88
C GLU A 16 6.67 -0.77 -15.74
N ASP A 17 6.21 -0.98 -14.51
CA ASP A 17 6.98 -0.83 -13.29
C ASP A 17 7.77 -2.09 -12.95
N THR A 18 8.88 -2.26 -13.67
CA THR A 18 9.82 -3.36 -13.42
C THR A 18 10.47 -3.24 -12.03
N PRO A 19 10.98 -4.36 -11.45
CA PRO A 19 11.67 -4.31 -10.16
C PRO A 19 12.83 -3.31 -10.12
N ARG A 20 13.56 -3.16 -11.23
CA ARG A 20 14.64 -2.18 -11.36
C ARG A 20 14.12 -0.75 -11.23
N LEU A 21 13.08 -0.40 -11.97
CA LEU A 21 12.50 0.95 -11.95
C LEU A 21 11.91 1.30 -10.58
N LEU A 22 11.29 0.32 -9.91
CA LEU A 22 10.78 0.49 -8.55
C LEU A 22 11.89 0.68 -7.52
N LEU A 23 13.04 0.00 -7.66
CA LEU A 23 14.20 0.25 -6.81
C LEU A 23 14.78 1.65 -7.02
N GLU A 24 14.89 2.09 -8.28
CA GLU A 24 15.33 3.45 -8.61
C GLU A 24 14.34 4.51 -8.07
N TYR A 25 13.03 4.24 -8.15
CA TYR A 25 11.99 5.07 -7.55
C TYR A 25 12.15 5.15 -6.03
N ALA A 26 12.27 4.01 -5.35
CA ALA A 26 12.43 3.94 -3.90
C ALA A 26 13.69 4.70 -3.44
N ALA A 27 14.80 4.58 -4.17
CA ALA A 27 16.03 5.31 -3.88
C ALA A 27 15.86 6.83 -4.01
N ARG A 28 15.18 7.31 -5.06
CA ARG A 28 14.87 8.75 -5.25
C ARG A 28 14.02 9.32 -4.12
N HIS A 29 13.16 8.50 -3.52
CA HIS A 29 12.32 8.90 -2.40
C HIS A 29 12.95 8.61 -1.02
N HIS A 30 14.24 8.25 -0.97
CA HIS A 30 14.98 7.99 0.26
C HIS A 30 14.32 6.92 1.15
N VAL A 31 13.73 5.90 0.53
CA VAL A 31 13.06 4.82 1.23
C VAL A 31 14.08 4.01 2.04
N GLY A 32 13.79 3.83 3.33
CA GLY A 32 14.65 3.08 4.26
C GLY A 32 14.26 1.59 4.39
N PRO A 33 15.07 0.81 5.14
CA PRO A 33 14.79 -0.60 5.40
C PRO A 33 13.39 -0.83 5.99
N GLY A 34 12.74 -1.90 5.53
CA GLY A 34 11.39 -2.28 5.98
C GLY A 34 10.24 -1.67 5.19
N TRP A 35 10.53 -0.87 4.16
CA TRP A 35 9.54 -0.44 3.18
C TRP A 35 9.94 -0.94 1.79
N LEU A 36 9.12 -1.82 1.20
CA LEU A 36 9.34 -2.38 -0.13
C LEU A 36 8.38 -1.80 -1.16
N PHE A 37 8.89 -1.67 -2.38
CA PHE A 37 8.11 -1.36 -3.57
C PHE A 37 8.01 -2.63 -4.41
N LEU A 38 6.79 -3.08 -4.67
CA LEU A 38 6.49 -4.40 -5.20
C LEU A 38 5.79 -4.32 -6.56
N THR A 39 6.10 -5.31 -7.40
CA THR A 39 5.47 -5.62 -8.68
C THR A 39 5.33 -7.13 -8.80
N GLY A 40 4.62 -7.64 -9.81
CA GLY A 40 4.32 -9.06 -9.94
C GLY A 40 3.36 -9.36 -11.07
N ASP A 41 2.69 -10.49 -10.99
CA ASP A 41 1.62 -10.85 -11.92
C ASP A 41 0.43 -9.87 -11.79
N ALA A 42 -0.18 -9.52 -12.92
CA ALA A 42 -1.27 -8.54 -12.95
C ALA A 42 -2.54 -9.05 -12.25
N ASP A 43 -2.84 -10.35 -12.35
CA ASP A 43 -4.02 -10.94 -11.72
C ASP A 43 -3.84 -11.02 -10.19
N ASP A 44 -2.61 -11.29 -9.73
CA ASP A 44 -2.28 -11.28 -8.30
C ASP A 44 -2.40 -9.86 -7.70
N ILE A 45 -1.92 -8.85 -8.41
CA ILE A 45 -2.03 -7.44 -7.97
C ILE A 45 -3.50 -7.03 -7.90
N GLU A 46 -4.31 -7.37 -8.90
CA GLU A 46 -5.74 -7.08 -8.89
C GLU A 46 -6.47 -7.81 -7.76
N LEU A 47 -6.13 -9.08 -7.50
CA LEU A 47 -6.64 -9.84 -6.38
C LEU A 47 -6.34 -9.14 -5.05
N VAL A 48 -5.08 -8.75 -4.82
CA VAL A 48 -4.67 -8.04 -3.60
C VAL A 48 -5.38 -6.70 -3.46
N ARG A 49 -5.43 -5.90 -4.53
CA ARG A 49 -6.12 -4.60 -4.56
C ARG A 49 -7.58 -4.73 -4.12
N ARG A 50 -8.31 -5.70 -4.68
CA ARG A 50 -9.72 -5.97 -4.32
C ARG A 50 -9.88 -6.48 -2.90
N ARG A 51 -9.07 -7.46 -2.48
CA ARG A 51 -9.18 -8.08 -1.15
C ARG A 51 -8.81 -7.15 0.00
N LEU A 52 -7.92 -6.19 -0.24
CA LEU A 52 -7.56 -5.16 0.73
C LEU A 52 -8.47 -3.93 0.70
N GLY A 53 -9.44 -3.90 -0.22
CA GLY A 53 -10.46 -2.85 -0.28
C GLY A 53 -10.02 -1.58 -1.01
N PHE A 54 -8.97 -1.63 -1.81
CA PHE A 54 -8.51 -0.51 -2.64
C PHE A 54 -9.33 -0.41 -3.95
N VAL A 55 -10.66 -0.39 -3.80
CA VAL A 55 -11.62 -0.39 -4.91
C VAL A 55 -12.53 0.84 -4.86
N ASN A 56 -12.96 1.29 -6.03
CA ASN A 56 -14.04 2.26 -6.15
C ASN A 56 -15.38 1.53 -6.28
N VAL A 57 -16.43 2.05 -5.65
CA VAL A 57 -17.80 1.52 -5.77
C VAL A 57 -18.40 1.73 -7.16
N ASN A 58 -17.93 2.76 -7.88
CA ASN A 58 -18.28 2.97 -9.28
C ASN A 58 -17.30 2.16 -10.15
N PRO A 59 -17.77 1.15 -10.91
CA PRO A 59 -16.91 0.28 -11.69
C PRO A 59 -16.18 1.00 -12.84
N VAL A 60 -16.75 2.08 -13.38
CA VAL A 60 -16.09 2.88 -14.42
C VAL A 60 -14.89 3.63 -13.84
N LEU A 61 -15.03 4.15 -12.61
CA LEU A 61 -13.93 4.81 -11.92
C LEU A 61 -12.91 3.80 -11.37
N ASP A 62 -13.35 2.61 -10.97
CA ASP A 62 -12.46 1.52 -10.52
C ASP A 62 -11.56 0.99 -11.65
N ALA A 63 -12.08 0.98 -12.87
CA ALA A 63 -11.35 0.51 -14.06
C ALA A 63 -10.35 1.52 -14.62
N ASP A 64 -10.44 2.81 -14.24
CA ASP A 64 -9.44 3.81 -14.63
C ASP A 64 -8.19 3.65 -13.76
N ILE A 65 -7.14 3.07 -14.35
CA ILE A 65 -5.85 2.81 -13.70
C ILE A 65 -5.14 4.08 -13.18
N ASN A 66 -5.56 5.26 -13.64
CA ASN A 66 -5.03 6.54 -13.16
C ASN A 66 -5.74 7.00 -11.87
N GLN A 67 -6.83 6.34 -11.48
CA GLN A 67 -7.50 6.54 -10.20
C GLN A 67 -6.94 5.56 -9.18
N HIS A 68 -6.79 6.03 -7.94
CA HIS A 68 -6.53 5.16 -6.80
C HIS A 68 -7.23 5.70 -5.56
N THR A 69 -7.63 4.81 -4.67
CA THR A 69 -8.12 5.23 -3.35
C THR A 69 -6.97 5.81 -2.55
N SER A 70 -7.02 7.10 -2.18
CA SER A 70 -5.98 7.81 -1.41
C SER A 70 -5.94 7.40 0.08
N VAL A 71 -5.97 6.09 0.34
CA VAL A 71 -5.99 5.48 1.67
C VAL A 71 -4.82 4.53 1.82
N VAL A 72 -4.43 4.28 3.06
CA VAL A 72 -3.48 3.22 3.44
C VAL A 72 -4.22 2.16 4.24
N ARG A 73 -3.87 0.89 3.98
CA ARG A 73 -4.36 -0.27 4.74
C ARG A 73 -3.34 -0.63 5.81
N ILE A 74 -3.81 -0.78 7.05
CA ILE A 74 -2.98 -1.13 8.21
C ILE A 74 -3.51 -2.44 8.76
N GLY A 75 -2.61 -3.43 8.92
CA GLY A 75 -2.97 -4.78 9.34
C GLY A 75 -2.02 -5.33 10.41
N ASN A 76 -2.59 -5.95 11.43
CA ASN A 76 -1.91 -6.77 12.42
C ASN A 76 -2.65 -8.10 12.54
N GLU A 77 -2.21 -9.07 11.74
CA GLU A 77 -2.91 -10.35 11.62
C GLU A 77 -2.90 -11.15 12.93
N ARG A 78 -1.82 -11.11 13.70
CA ARG A 78 -1.74 -11.80 15.01
C ARG A 78 -2.86 -11.35 15.96
N ARG A 79 -3.35 -10.13 15.80
CA ARG A 79 -4.43 -9.55 16.61
C ARG A 79 -5.76 -9.45 15.84
N GLU A 80 -5.79 -9.94 14.59
CA GLU A 80 -6.94 -9.84 13.69
C GLU A 80 -7.43 -8.40 13.50
N ARG A 81 -6.53 -7.42 13.60
CA ARG A 81 -6.86 -6.00 13.47
C ARG A 81 -6.51 -5.48 12.10
N TRP A 82 -7.51 -4.95 11.41
CA TRP A 82 -7.34 -4.30 10.12
C TRP A 82 -8.14 -3.01 10.07
N CYS A 83 -7.48 -1.93 9.66
CA CYS A 83 -8.11 -0.61 9.51
C CYS A 83 -7.58 0.12 8.27
N MET A 84 -8.24 1.23 7.94
CA MET A 84 -7.83 2.12 6.85
C MET A 84 -7.78 3.56 7.34
N ALA A 85 -6.87 4.33 6.78
CA ALA A 85 -6.74 5.76 7.04
C ALA A 85 -6.44 6.52 5.73
N PRO A 86 -6.88 7.78 5.58
CA PRO A 86 -6.45 8.61 4.46
C PRO A 86 -4.93 8.79 4.46
N GLY A 87 -4.27 8.50 3.33
CA GLY A 87 -2.80 8.55 3.23
C GLY A 87 -2.22 9.96 3.35
N GLY A 88 -3.01 10.98 2.97
CA GLY A 88 -2.65 12.39 3.09
C GLY A 88 -2.90 13.01 4.47
N THR A 89 -3.25 12.21 5.48
CA THR A 89 -3.49 12.73 6.84
C THR A 89 -2.20 13.18 7.54
N ASN A 90 -2.34 13.87 8.67
CA ASN A 90 -1.20 14.27 9.48
C ASN A 90 -0.35 13.03 9.89
N PRO A 91 0.98 13.02 9.68
CA PRO A 91 1.81 11.85 9.98
C PRO A 91 1.75 11.38 11.43
N ARG A 92 1.61 12.30 12.40
CA ARG A 92 1.46 11.93 13.83
C ARG A 92 0.12 11.25 14.11
N TYR A 93 -0.94 11.68 13.42
CA TYR A 93 -2.24 11.03 13.52
C TYR A 93 -2.22 9.65 12.85
N LEU A 94 -1.55 9.51 11.70
CA LEU A 94 -1.40 8.20 11.08
C LEU A 94 -0.62 7.23 11.99
N ALA A 95 0.43 7.72 12.66
CA ALA A 95 1.19 6.92 13.63
C ALA A 95 0.32 6.40 14.79
N SER A 96 -0.58 7.23 15.34
CA SER A 96 -1.46 6.75 16.43
C SER A 96 -2.44 5.66 15.98
N ILE A 97 -2.88 5.69 14.72
CA ILE A 97 -3.69 4.61 14.14
C ILE A 97 -2.86 3.32 14.05
N VAL A 98 -1.62 3.40 13.56
CA VAL A 98 -0.72 2.24 13.51
C VAL A 98 -0.46 1.68 14.92
N GLU A 99 -0.19 2.53 15.90
CA GLU A 99 0.00 2.13 17.30
C GLU A 99 -1.22 1.40 17.87
N SER A 100 -2.43 1.90 17.59
CA SER A 100 -3.68 1.24 17.99
C SER A 100 -3.90 -0.14 17.36
N ALA A 101 -3.30 -0.39 16.19
CA ALA A 101 -3.33 -1.70 15.54
C ALA A 101 -2.28 -2.65 16.13
N VAL A 102 -1.19 -2.11 16.70
CA VAL A 102 -0.08 -2.87 17.29
C VAL A 102 -0.33 -3.27 18.74
N LEU A 103 -0.99 -2.43 19.54
CA LEU A 103 -1.32 -2.68 20.96
C LEU A 103 -2.49 -3.66 21.10
#